data_AF-A0A059MT62-F1
#
_entry.id   AF-A0A059MT62-F1
#
_cell.length_a   1.000
_cell.length_b   1.000
_cell.length_c   1.000
_cell.angle_alpha   90.00
_cell.angle_beta   90.00
_cell.angle_gamma   90.00
#
_symmetry.space_group_name_H-M   'P 1'
#
loop_
_entity.id
_entity.type
_entity.pdbx_description
1 polymer ?
#
loop_
_entity_poly.entity_id
_entity_poly.type
_entity_poly.pdbx_seq_one_letter_code
_entity_poly.pdbx_strand_id
1 'polypeptide(L)'
;MDLRQLQRWDPDALDGLGAVLDRHAGELERIGAQITASRRFDGQWSGLAHAAAEQRLDDVTGGIVRRSDAYREVSRCAAWCAPRLRALRAELDDATRWARDRALTVRDDGTVAGGPGTDPERHEAQARIRAVLDRAETLDRRAAADLGRVPDQSPSRPLGFGGVRAAPASTPAVPAPGTAAAQVAAWWAGLDHGERTKVVTLAPELIGNLDGVPAAVRDLANRAQLAGERRRLEEVAARLQAQLDADPLGGLASNADAGLAQTRNKIAALDAIETTLAREDRRLLGLDLSGREAMAAVAVGDVDTADHVTVFTPGAGSTVQGNLAGYDTRMAALREEAMRHLQEAGRAAESVAAVTWLNYQVPQWGWGLARTELSPVSDLAAVRAAPRLAGFLDGLYAERDPHVTAVGHSYGALATGLALQQGVGVDAAVFLGAPGIGTDDVAELGVPPGATYLVEADRDPVGDVGTFDGDPSFLDGVTHLSSDAGADASGRPRLGSTGHSEYLSDGTMSLYNVAAVVGGLPDRVVR
;
A
#
# COMPACT_ATOMS: atom_id res chain seq x y z
N MET A 1 -34.05 10.55 -1.60
CA MET A 1 -33.34 9.58 -0.73
C MET A 1 -34.21 8.36 -0.49
N ASP A 2 -33.68 7.12 -0.45
CA ASP A 2 -34.46 5.90 -0.17
C ASP A 2 -34.17 5.30 1.22
N LEU A 3 -34.99 4.30 1.62
CA LEU A 3 -34.96 3.71 2.96
C LEU A 3 -33.68 2.89 3.20
N ARG A 4 -33.21 2.20 2.15
CA ARG A 4 -31.92 1.47 2.17
C ARG A 4 -30.73 2.40 2.36
N GLN A 5 -30.72 3.57 1.73
CA GLN A 5 -29.68 4.57 1.89
C GLN A 5 -29.61 5.06 3.33
N LEU A 6 -30.75 5.43 3.92
CA LEU A 6 -30.81 5.92 5.29
C LEU A 6 -30.40 4.86 6.33
N GLN A 7 -30.75 3.58 6.11
CA GLN A 7 -30.35 2.48 7.00
C GLN A 7 -28.84 2.20 6.98
N ARG A 8 -28.16 2.51 5.88
CA ARG A 8 -26.70 2.36 5.75
C ARG A 8 -25.91 3.50 6.38
N TRP A 9 -26.55 4.61 6.72
CA TRP A 9 -25.86 5.71 7.36
C TRP A 9 -25.53 5.37 8.81
N ASP A 10 -24.24 5.46 9.13
CA ASP A 10 -23.67 5.09 10.41
C ASP A 10 -23.37 6.34 11.25
N PRO A 11 -24.25 6.72 12.20
CA PRO A 11 -24.03 7.88 13.06
C PRO A 11 -22.85 7.70 14.03
N ASP A 12 -22.49 6.46 14.37
CA ASP A 12 -21.40 6.18 15.30
C ASP A 12 -20.04 6.28 14.61
N ALA A 13 -19.96 5.85 13.35
CA ALA A 13 -18.81 6.11 12.49
C ALA A 13 -18.60 7.62 12.25
N LEU A 14 -19.69 8.38 12.06
CA LEU A 14 -19.63 9.83 11.87
C LEU A 14 -19.14 10.56 13.13
N ASP A 15 -19.66 10.22 14.31
CA ASP A 15 -19.17 10.75 15.59
C ASP A 15 -17.70 10.37 15.83
N GLY A 16 -17.33 9.13 15.50
CA GLY A 16 -15.94 8.65 15.58
C GLY A 16 -14.99 9.48 14.73
N LEU A 17 -15.37 9.78 13.49
CA LEU A 17 -14.61 10.67 12.59
C LEU A 17 -14.50 12.09 13.17
N GLY A 18 -15.61 12.66 13.66
CA GLY A 18 -15.62 13.99 14.25
C GLY A 18 -14.71 14.13 15.46
N ALA A 19 -14.68 13.13 16.34
CA ALA A 19 -13.81 13.10 17.51
C ALA A 19 -12.32 12.98 17.16
N VAL A 20 -11.98 12.25 16.09
CA VAL A 20 -10.60 12.16 15.59
C VAL A 20 -10.13 13.51 15.03
N LEU A 21 -10.98 14.17 14.22
CA LEU A 21 -10.64 15.46 13.61
C LEU A 21 -10.49 16.57 14.66
N ASP A 22 -11.33 16.60 15.70
CA ASP A 22 -11.20 17.57 16.80
C ASP A 22 -9.89 17.40 17.58
N ARG A 23 -9.47 16.16 17.80
CA ARG A 23 -8.20 15.85 18.46
C ARG A 23 -7.01 16.34 17.65
N HIS A 24 -7.00 16.08 16.35
CA HIS A 24 -5.94 16.57 15.45
C HIS A 24 -5.92 18.09 15.35
N ALA A 25 -7.09 18.74 15.37
CA ALA A 25 -7.17 20.20 15.47
C ALA A 25 -6.50 20.71 16.76
N GLY A 26 -6.81 20.09 17.91
CA GLY A 26 -6.17 20.42 19.18
C GLY A 26 -4.66 20.20 19.20
N GLU A 27 -4.17 19.18 18.48
CA GLU A 27 -2.73 18.93 18.31
C GLU A 27 -2.05 20.00 17.47
N LEU A 28 -2.66 20.37 16.33
CA LEU A 28 -2.17 21.43 15.46
C LEU A 28 -2.10 22.76 16.23
N GLU A 29 -3.13 23.12 16.99
CA GLU A 29 -3.12 24.33 17.81
C GLU A 29 -2.02 24.34 18.86
N ARG A 30 -1.77 23.19 19.50
CA ARG A 30 -0.68 23.05 20.47
C ARG A 30 0.68 23.27 19.81
N ILE A 31 0.88 22.70 18.62
CA ILE A 31 2.11 22.89 17.84
C ILE A 31 2.26 24.37 17.43
N GLY A 32 1.19 25.00 16.93
CA GLY A 32 1.18 26.41 16.57
C GLY A 32 1.50 27.33 17.76
N ALA A 33 0.95 27.03 18.93
CA ALA A 33 1.22 27.74 20.17
C ALA A 33 2.67 27.56 20.65
N GLN A 34 3.24 26.35 20.53
CA GLN A 34 4.65 26.08 20.83
C GLN A 34 5.58 26.87 19.92
N ILE A 35 5.34 26.85 18.61
CA ILE A 35 6.12 27.62 17.63
C ILE A 35 6.07 29.11 17.97
N THR A 36 4.89 29.62 18.32
CA THR A 36 4.71 31.03 18.71
C THR A 36 5.42 31.36 20.02
N ALA A 37 5.39 30.46 21.01
CA ALA A 37 6.06 30.66 22.30
C ALA A 37 7.59 30.62 22.18
N SER A 38 8.12 29.76 21.30
CA SER A 38 9.55 29.64 20.98
C SER A 38 10.10 30.81 20.16
N ARG A 39 9.23 31.71 19.69
CA ARG A 39 9.56 32.86 18.84
C ARG A 39 10.17 34.06 19.60
N ARG A 40 10.81 33.79 20.74
CA ARG A 40 11.46 34.82 21.56
C ARG A 40 12.96 34.78 21.31
N PHE A 41 13.41 35.63 20.41
CA PHE A 41 14.83 35.83 20.15
C PHE A 41 15.47 36.86 21.11
N ASP A 42 14.73 37.31 22.15
CA ASP A 42 15.16 38.21 23.23
C ASP A 42 15.96 39.46 22.77
N GLY A 43 15.68 39.96 21.57
CA GLY A 43 16.41 41.08 20.96
C GLY A 43 17.85 40.77 20.56
N GLN A 44 18.30 39.53 20.69
CA GLN A 44 19.66 39.07 20.36
C GLN A 44 19.88 38.82 18.86
N TRP A 45 18.80 38.84 18.07
CA TRP A 45 18.85 38.66 16.62
C TRP A 45 18.02 39.73 15.90
N SER A 46 18.64 40.47 14.97
CA SER A 46 17.99 41.50 14.15
C SER A 46 18.62 41.56 12.75
N GLY A 47 17.93 42.20 11.80
CA GLY A 47 18.36 42.32 10.40
C GLY A 47 17.46 41.55 9.42
N LEU A 48 17.84 41.53 8.13
CA LEU A 48 17.01 40.97 7.05
C LEU A 48 16.70 39.48 7.24
N ALA A 49 17.66 38.70 7.77
CA ALA A 49 17.48 37.28 8.05
C ALA A 49 16.45 37.04 9.17
N HIS A 50 16.45 37.88 10.20
CA HIS A 50 15.47 37.82 11.28
C HIS A 50 14.06 38.14 10.75
N ALA A 51 13.91 39.20 9.94
CA ALA A 51 12.62 39.56 9.36
C ALA A 51 12.05 38.48 8.42
N ALA A 52 12.90 37.83 7.61
CA ALA A 52 12.50 36.72 6.75
C ALA A 52 12.09 35.47 7.57
N ALA A 53 12.78 35.18 8.67
CA ALA A 53 12.45 34.08 9.56
C ALA A 53 11.13 34.31 10.30
N GLU A 54 10.91 35.52 10.81
CA GLU A 54 9.62 35.94 11.39
C GLU A 54 8.48 35.74 10.38
N GLN A 55 8.62 36.27 9.17
CA GLN A 55 7.60 36.10 8.14
C GLN A 55 7.31 34.63 7.82
N ARG A 56 8.35 33.78 7.74
CA ARG A 56 8.17 32.34 7.49
C ARG A 56 7.45 31.64 8.65
N LEU A 57 7.73 32.04 9.89
CA LEU A 57 7.07 31.51 11.08
C LEU A 57 5.59 31.95 11.15
N ASP A 58 5.27 33.18 10.73
CA ASP A 58 3.87 33.64 10.57
C ASP A 58 3.13 32.80 9.53
N ASP A 59 3.76 32.50 8.39
CA ASP A 59 3.13 31.69 7.35
C ASP A 59 2.85 30.25 7.83
N VAL A 60 3.80 29.64 8.55
CA VAL A 60 3.68 28.30 9.12
C VAL A 60 2.57 28.26 10.18
N THR A 61 2.60 29.18 11.15
CA THR A 61 1.58 29.26 12.20
C THR A 61 0.20 29.57 11.64
N GLY A 62 0.11 30.46 10.65
CA GLY A 62 -1.14 30.74 9.93
C GLY A 62 -1.67 29.52 9.17
N GLY A 63 -0.81 28.70 8.56
CA GLY A 63 -1.20 27.45 7.90
C GLY A 63 -1.73 26.40 8.87
N ILE A 64 -1.11 26.29 10.04
CA ILE A 64 -1.55 25.41 11.13
C ILE A 64 -2.94 25.80 11.62
N VAL A 65 -3.20 27.09 11.84
CA VAL A 65 -4.51 27.61 12.28
C VAL A 65 -5.59 27.27 11.24
N ARG A 66 -5.36 27.57 9.96
CA ARG A 66 -6.33 27.27 8.90
C ARG A 66 -6.68 25.78 8.80
N ARG A 67 -5.69 24.90 8.98
CA ARG A 67 -5.90 23.44 8.95
C ARG A 67 -6.64 22.95 10.19
N SER A 68 -6.33 23.50 11.37
CA SER A 68 -7.08 23.23 12.60
C SER A 68 -8.55 23.62 12.47
N ASP A 69 -8.81 24.82 11.94
CA ASP A 69 -10.17 25.34 11.75
C ASP A 69 -10.98 24.47 10.79
N ALA A 70 -10.36 23.98 9.70
CA ALA A 70 -11.00 23.06 8.76
C ALA A 70 -11.38 21.73 9.44
N TYR A 71 -10.49 21.15 10.26
CA TYR A 71 -10.78 19.92 11.00
C TYR A 71 -11.89 20.12 12.03
N ARG A 72 -11.90 21.25 12.74
CA ARG A 72 -12.98 21.58 13.67
C ARG A 72 -14.32 21.79 12.99
N GLU A 73 -14.33 22.34 11.78
CA GLU A 73 -15.58 22.54 11.03
C GLU A 73 -16.22 21.20 10.66
N VAL A 74 -15.41 20.25 10.15
CA VAL A 74 -15.89 18.90 9.86
C VAL A 74 -16.33 18.19 11.14
N SER A 75 -15.59 18.35 12.24
CA SER A 75 -15.97 17.80 13.55
C SER A 75 -17.29 18.36 14.07
N ARG A 76 -17.50 19.69 14.00
CA ARG A 76 -18.77 20.34 14.36
C ARG A 76 -19.92 19.84 13.51
N CYS A 77 -19.71 19.68 12.20
CA CYS A 77 -20.72 19.14 11.30
C CYS A 77 -21.09 17.70 11.68
N ALA A 78 -20.10 16.85 11.97
CA ALA A 78 -20.32 15.48 12.43
C ALA A 78 -21.10 15.44 13.76
N ALA A 79 -20.66 16.21 14.77
CA ALA A 79 -21.31 16.31 16.08
C ALA A 79 -22.75 16.87 15.99
N TRP A 80 -23.04 17.68 14.99
CA TRP A 80 -24.39 18.16 14.71
C TRP A 80 -25.25 17.11 14.01
N CYS A 81 -24.69 16.37 13.05
CA CYS A 81 -25.39 15.39 12.22
C CYS A 81 -25.72 14.10 12.97
N ALA A 82 -24.75 13.53 13.69
CA ALA A 82 -24.87 12.20 14.29
C ALA A 82 -26.08 12.03 15.24
N PRO A 83 -26.34 12.92 16.23
CA PRO A 83 -27.52 12.76 17.09
C PRO A 83 -28.84 12.91 16.32
N ARG A 84 -28.86 13.72 15.25
CA ARG A 84 -30.05 13.90 14.39
C ARG A 84 -30.29 12.68 13.52
N LEU A 85 -29.23 12.05 13.02
CA LEU A 85 -29.31 10.80 12.29
C LEU A 85 -29.80 9.66 13.20
N ARG A 86 -29.31 9.57 14.45
CA ARG A 86 -29.84 8.60 15.43
C ARG A 86 -31.34 8.80 15.66
N ALA A 87 -31.80 10.03 15.81
CA ALA A 87 -33.22 10.35 15.95
C ALA A 87 -34.03 9.93 14.71
N LEU A 88 -33.54 10.22 13.50
CA LEU A 88 -34.21 9.82 12.26
C LEU A 88 -34.30 8.29 12.10
N ARG A 89 -33.26 7.55 12.50
CA ARG A 89 -33.28 6.08 12.50
C ARG A 89 -34.30 5.54 13.50
N ALA A 90 -34.35 6.08 14.71
CA ALA A 90 -35.35 5.69 15.71
C ALA A 90 -36.78 5.96 15.22
N GLU A 91 -37.03 7.12 14.62
CA GLU A 91 -38.33 7.46 14.04
C GLU A 91 -38.70 6.57 12.84
N LEU A 92 -37.72 6.20 12.01
CA LEU A 92 -37.92 5.25 10.91
C LEU A 92 -38.30 3.86 11.43
N ASP A 93 -37.63 3.40 12.48
CA ASP A 93 -37.91 2.11 13.12
C ASP A 93 -39.31 2.11 13.73
N ASP A 94 -39.71 3.20 14.40
CA ASP A 94 -41.06 3.36 14.95
C ASP A 94 -42.13 3.41 13.85
N ALA A 95 -41.89 4.14 12.75
CA ALA A 95 -42.79 4.19 11.60
C ALA A 95 -42.93 2.81 10.92
N THR A 96 -41.82 2.08 10.81
CA THR A 96 -41.81 0.72 10.24
C THR A 96 -42.52 -0.27 11.15
N ARG A 97 -42.33 -0.17 12.47
CA ARG A 97 -43.04 -0.99 13.48
C ARG A 97 -44.54 -0.73 13.43
N TRP A 98 -44.94 0.54 13.40
CA TRP A 98 -46.36 0.94 13.29
C TRP A 98 -47.05 0.36 12.06
N ALA A 99 -46.36 0.31 10.92
CA ALA A 99 -46.85 -0.31 9.69
C ALA A 99 -46.96 -1.84 9.82
N ARG A 100 -45.94 -2.49 10.39
CA ARG A 100 -45.92 -3.95 10.62
C ARG A 100 -47.04 -4.40 11.56
N ASP A 101 -47.33 -3.65 12.63
CA ASP A 101 -48.40 -3.96 13.59
C ASP A 101 -49.79 -3.96 12.94
N ARG A 102 -49.93 -3.34 11.76
CA ARG A 102 -51.14 -3.31 10.92
C ARG A 102 -51.04 -4.21 9.70
N ALA A 103 -50.07 -5.12 9.71
CA ALA A 103 -49.75 -6.06 8.62
C ALA A 103 -49.45 -5.39 7.27
N LEU A 104 -48.99 -4.12 7.27
CA LEU A 104 -48.50 -3.41 6.09
C LEU A 104 -47.02 -3.72 5.87
N THR A 105 -46.59 -3.81 4.60
CA THR A 105 -45.19 -4.02 4.23
C THR A 105 -44.56 -2.71 3.78
N VAL A 106 -43.47 -2.29 4.42
CA VAL A 106 -42.63 -1.18 3.96
C VAL A 106 -41.52 -1.76 3.09
N ARG A 107 -41.42 -1.29 1.85
CA ARG A 107 -40.35 -1.68 0.92
C ARG A 107 -39.12 -0.80 1.09
N ASP A 108 -38.02 -1.33 0.61
CA ASP A 108 -36.70 -0.68 0.57
C ASP A 108 -36.68 0.70 -0.13
N ASP A 109 -37.60 0.93 -1.08
CA ASP A 109 -37.76 2.21 -1.78
C ASP A 109 -38.58 3.24 -0.98
N GLY A 110 -39.01 2.89 0.24
CA GLY A 110 -39.85 3.73 1.10
C GLY A 110 -41.34 3.68 0.77
N THR A 111 -41.78 2.80 -0.14
CA THR A 111 -43.21 2.60 -0.44
C THR A 111 -43.86 1.64 0.54
N VAL A 112 -45.11 1.92 0.91
CA VAL A 112 -45.92 1.05 1.77
C VAL A 112 -46.93 0.29 0.93
N ALA A 113 -46.88 -1.04 0.98
CA ALA A 113 -47.73 -1.93 0.17
C ALA A 113 -48.14 -3.21 0.91
N GLY A 114 -49.12 -3.92 0.35
CA GLY A 114 -49.61 -5.20 0.88
C GLY A 114 -50.35 -5.09 2.22
N GLY A 115 -50.99 -6.17 2.64
CA GLY A 115 -51.63 -6.31 3.96
C GLY A 115 -53.15 -6.07 4.02
N PRO A 116 -53.85 -6.67 5.02
CA PRO A 116 -55.28 -6.46 5.28
C PRO A 116 -55.63 -5.10 5.93
N GLY A 117 -54.65 -4.22 6.15
CA GLY A 117 -54.88 -2.87 6.68
C GLY A 117 -55.75 -2.00 5.78
N THR A 118 -56.43 -1.03 6.38
CA THR A 118 -57.36 -0.12 5.69
C THR A 118 -56.62 0.92 4.83
N ASP A 119 -57.27 1.45 3.80
CA ASP A 119 -56.68 2.51 2.95
C ASP A 119 -56.20 3.74 3.76
N PRO A 120 -56.93 4.24 4.79
CA PRO A 120 -56.43 5.29 5.66
C PRO A 120 -55.12 4.93 6.39
N GLU A 121 -54.99 3.70 6.90
CA GLU A 121 -53.77 3.25 7.59
C GLU A 121 -52.57 3.15 6.65
N ARG A 122 -52.80 2.73 5.40
CA ARG A 122 -51.76 2.71 4.36
C ARG A 122 -51.27 4.11 4.04
N HIS A 123 -52.18 5.08 3.89
CA HIS A 123 -51.83 6.48 3.66
C HIS A 123 -51.06 7.08 4.84
N GLU A 124 -51.45 6.75 6.08
CA GLU A 124 -50.75 7.23 7.28
C GLU A 124 -49.35 6.64 7.41
N ALA A 125 -49.17 5.33 7.20
CA ALA A 125 -47.84 4.71 7.17
C ALA A 125 -46.95 5.36 6.09
N GLN A 126 -47.49 5.55 4.88
CA GLN A 126 -46.75 6.17 3.79
C GLN A 126 -46.35 7.61 4.12
N ALA A 127 -47.22 8.37 4.78
CA ALA A 127 -46.93 9.73 5.22
C ALA A 127 -45.83 9.78 6.29
N ARG A 128 -45.87 8.87 7.28
CA ARG A 128 -44.85 8.76 8.33
C ARG A 128 -43.45 8.44 7.76
N ILE A 129 -43.36 7.47 6.85
CA ILE A 129 -42.10 7.11 6.19
C ILE A 129 -41.55 8.26 5.34
N ARG A 130 -42.40 8.91 4.51
CA ARG A 130 -41.99 10.08 3.71
C ARG A 130 -41.49 11.22 4.58
N ALA A 131 -42.16 11.52 5.69
CA ALA A 131 -41.76 12.59 6.60
C ALA A 131 -40.38 12.36 7.25
N VAL A 132 -39.96 11.11 7.45
CA VAL A 132 -38.60 10.79 7.93
C VAL A 132 -37.57 10.96 6.81
N LEU A 133 -37.86 10.47 5.61
CA LEU A 133 -36.97 10.61 4.44
C LEU A 133 -36.75 12.08 4.04
N ASP A 134 -37.80 12.91 4.05
CA ASP A 134 -37.70 14.35 3.74
C ASP A 134 -36.81 15.10 4.75
N ARG A 135 -36.87 14.70 6.04
CA ARG A 135 -36.00 15.25 7.08
C ARG A 135 -34.57 14.75 6.97
N ALA A 136 -34.34 13.51 6.55
CA ALA A 136 -33.01 13.00 6.24
C ALA A 136 -32.36 13.74 5.06
N GLU A 137 -33.13 14.01 4.00
CA GLU A 137 -32.65 14.79 2.85
C GLU A 137 -32.39 16.27 3.21
N THR A 138 -33.15 16.82 4.16
CA THR A 138 -32.90 18.15 4.70
C THR A 138 -31.64 18.18 5.57
N LEU A 139 -31.39 17.13 6.36
CA LEU A 139 -30.18 16.97 7.17
C LEU A 139 -28.94 16.94 6.26
N ASP A 140 -28.97 16.13 5.21
CA ASP A 140 -27.89 15.98 4.23
C ASP A 140 -27.57 17.27 3.48
N ARG A 141 -28.59 17.94 2.91
CA ARG A 141 -28.40 19.23 2.23
C ARG A 141 -27.80 20.29 3.15
N ARG A 142 -28.18 20.29 4.43
CA ARG A 142 -27.62 21.24 5.40
C ARG A 142 -26.18 20.89 5.76
N ALA A 143 -25.87 19.62 5.97
CA ALA A 143 -24.50 19.16 6.18
C ALA A 143 -23.59 19.53 4.99
N ALA A 144 -24.06 19.31 3.77
CA ALA A 144 -23.36 19.71 2.55
C ALA A 144 -23.18 21.23 2.43
N ALA A 145 -24.18 22.04 2.83
CA ALA A 145 -24.06 23.49 2.84
C ALA A 145 -23.08 24.00 3.92
N ASP A 146 -23.08 23.39 5.10
CA ASP A 146 -22.17 23.74 6.19
C ASP A 146 -20.72 23.37 5.82
N LEU A 147 -20.49 22.22 5.16
CA LEU A 147 -19.18 21.83 4.62
C LEU A 147 -18.78 22.62 3.35
N GLY A 148 -19.74 23.07 2.54
CA GLY A 148 -19.52 23.86 1.32
C GLY A 148 -19.27 25.34 1.58
N ARG A 149 -19.50 25.83 2.81
CA ARG A 149 -19.17 27.20 3.23
C ARG A 149 -17.70 27.41 3.50
N VAL A 150 -16.86 26.38 3.38
CA VAL A 150 -15.40 26.49 3.49
C VAL A 150 -14.91 27.50 2.46
N PRO A 151 -14.53 28.72 2.88
CA PRO A 151 -13.94 29.66 1.97
C PRO A 151 -12.50 29.18 1.74
N ASP A 152 -12.11 28.98 0.48
CA ASP A 152 -10.70 29.09 0.10
C ASP A 152 -10.29 30.57 0.24
N GLN A 153 -10.17 31.02 1.49
CA GLN A 153 -9.72 32.35 1.85
C GLN A 153 -8.21 32.30 2.09
N SER A 154 -7.47 32.11 1.00
CA SER A 154 -6.08 32.53 0.93
C SER A 154 -6.04 34.07 0.99
N PRO A 155 -5.48 34.71 2.04
CA PRO A 155 -5.37 36.15 2.07
C PRO A 155 -4.34 36.62 1.04
N SER A 156 -4.82 37.35 0.03
CA SER A 156 -4.00 38.17 -0.85
C SER A 156 -3.32 39.29 -0.04
N ARG A 157 -1.98 39.27 0.06
CA ARG A 157 -1.17 40.42 0.53
C ARG A 157 -0.60 41.23 -0.65
N PRO A 158 -0.53 42.56 -0.53
CA PRO A 158 0.53 43.40 -1.10
C PRO A 158 1.45 43.91 0.03
N LEU A 159 2.74 44.28 -0.12
CA LEU A 159 3.68 44.45 -1.24
C LEU A 159 5.12 44.35 -0.69
N GLY A 160 6.05 43.84 -1.51
CA GLY A 160 7.50 44.01 -1.35
C GLY A 160 8.10 44.63 -2.61
N PHE A 161 9.08 45.51 -2.43
CA PHE A 161 9.73 46.36 -3.43
C PHE A 161 10.26 45.56 -4.64
N GLY A 162 9.79 45.86 -5.85
CA GLY A 162 10.30 45.23 -7.08
C GLY A 162 9.27 44.89 -8.17
N GLY A 163 7.97 45.06 -7.92
CA GLY A 163 6.95 45.18 -8.97
C GLY A 163 6.70 43.94 -9.87
N VAL A 164 7.29 42.78 -9.58
CA VAL A 164 7.01 41.53 -10.31
C VAL A 164 6.42 40.50 -9.34
N ARG A 165 5.20 40.06 -9.65
CA ARG A 165 4.49 38.97 -8.94
C ARG A 165 5.32 37.69 -9.00
N ALA A 166 5.81 37.20 -7.87
CA ALA A 166 6.12 35.77 -7.72
C ALA A 166 4.84 35.07 -7.29
N ALA A 167 4.31 34.19 -8.13
CA ALA A 167 3.18 33.34 -7.78
C ALA A 167 3.54 32.44 -6.57
N PRO A 168 2.59 32.13 -5.66
CA PRO A 168 2.81 31.07 -4.69
C PRO A 168 3.07 29.77 -5.47
N ALA A 169 4.18 29.11 -5.18
CA ALA A 169 4.48 27.86 -5.84
C ALA A 169 3.47 26.79 -5.37
N SER A 170 2.47 26.52 -6.20
CA SER A 170 1.71 25.28 -6.16
C SER A 170 2.70 24.11 -6.24
N THR A 171 2.51 23.07 -5.41
CA THR A 171 3.14 21.78 -5.67
C THR A 171 2.72 21.36 -7.08
N PRO A 172 3.64 20.92 -7.96
CA PRO A 172 3.26 20.35 -9.24
C PRO A 172 2.18 19.29 -9.04
N ALA A 173 1.19 19.24 -9.94
CA ALA A 173 0.18 18.20 -9.90
C ALA A 173 0.87 16.84 -10.06
N VAL A 174 0.83 16.01 -9.01
CA VAL A 174 1.42 14.67 -9.02
C VAL A 174 0.51 13.74 -9.82
N PRO A 175 1.06 12.89 -10.71
CA PRO A 175 0.28 11.89 -11.43
C PRO A 175 -0.52 11.01 -10.47
N ALA A 176 -1.71 10.60 -10.90
CA ALA A 176 -2.55 9.72 -10.10
C ALA A 176 -1.92 8.32 -9.97
N PRO A 177 -2.18 7.58 -8.86
CA PRO A 177 -1.81 6.17 -8.78
C PRO A 177 -2.33 5.38 -9.98
N GLY A 178 -1.48 4.50 -10.53
CA GLY A 178 -1.80 3.73 -11.75
C GLY A 178 -1.51 4.44 -13.07
N THR A 179 -0.97 5.67 -13.04
CA THR A 179 -0.38 6.28 -14.23
C THR A 179 0.82 5.43 -14.70
N ALA A 180 0.96 5.23 -16.01
CA ALA A 180 2.06 4.45 -16.58
C ALA A 180 3.43 5.01 -16.18
N ALA A 181 4.40 4.14 -15.87
CA ALA A 181 5.67 4.57 -15.30
C ALA A 181 6.47 5.49 -16.23
N ALA A 182 6.42 5.26 -17.54
CA ALA A 182 7.04 6.15 -18.53
C ALA A 182 6.45 7.58 -18.50
N GLN A 183 5.14 7.73 -18.23
CA GLN A 183 4.50 9.04 -18.10
C GLN A 183 4.90 9.73 -16.79
N VAL A 184 5.01 8.96 -15.70
CA VAL A 184 5.52 9.46 -14.42
C VAL A 184 6.97 9.92 -14.57
N ALA A 185 7.83 9.15 -15.23
CA ALA A 185 9.23 9.50 -15.46
C ALA A 185 9.35 10.76 -16.31
N ALA A 186 8.54 10.89 -17.38
CA ALA A 186 8.49 12.11 -18.19
C ALA A 186 8.04 13.33 -17.37
N TRP A 187 7.03 13.17 -16.50
CA TRP A 187 6.59 14.21 -15.58
C TRP A 187 7.72 14.60 -14.61
N TRP A 188 8.37 13.64 -13.96
CA TRP A 188 9.44 13.89 -13.01
C TRP A 188 10.66 14.56 -13.67
N ALA A 189 11.03 14.13 -14.87
CA ALA A 189 12.07 14.71 -15.69
C ALA A 189 11.77 16.15 -16.10
N GLY A 190 10.48 16.48 -16.29
CA GLY A 190 10.00 17.83 -16.62
C GLY A 190 10.03 18.83 -15.46
N LEU A 191 10.07 18.36 -14.21
CA LEU A 191 10.13 19.23 -13.03
C LEU A 191 11.50 19.90 -12.88
N ASP A 192 11.51 21.18 -12.50
CA ASP A 192 12.75 21.84 -12.07
C ASP A 192 13.20 21.36 -10.67
N HIS A 193 14.43 21.73 -10.28
CA HIS A 193 14.99 21.32 -8.98
C HIS A 193 14.16 21.80 -7.77
N GLY A 194 13.59 23.00 -7.85
CA GLY A 194 12.75 23.57 -6.80
C GLY A 194 11.38 22.88 -6.71
N GLU A 195 10.82 22.48 -7.85
CA GLU A 195 9.60 21.69 -7.95
C GLU A 195 9.79 20.29 -7.39
N ARG A 196 10.84 19.57 -7.78
CA ARG A 196 11.19 18.25 -7.22
C ARG A 196 11.34 18.31 -5.70
N THR A 197 12.06 19.31 -5.20
CA THR A 197 12.25 19.53 -3.75
C THR A 197 10.91 19.75 -3.04
N LYS A 198 10.00 20.55 -3.63
CA LYS A 198 8.67 20.79 -3.06
C LYS A 198 7.85 19.50 -2.99
N VAL A 199 7.81 18.70 -4.05
CA VAL A 199 7.03 17.45 -4.06
C VAL A 199 7.55 16.48 -3.00
N VAL A 200 8.86 16.28 -2.93
CA VAL A 200 9.50 15.40 -1.93
C VAL A 200 9.23 15.85 -0.50
N THR A 201 9.25 17.17 -0.24
CA THR A 201 9.10 17.72 1.12
C THR A 201 7.64 17.83 1.55
N LEU A 202 6.74 18.18 0.64
CA LEU A 202 5.35 18.53 0.96
C LEU A 202 4.34 17.42 0.70
N ALA A 203 4.69 16.44 -0.15
CA ALA A 203 3.81 15.34 -0.52
C ALA A 203 4.60 14.02 -0.74
N PRO A 204 5.48 13.60 0.19
CA PRO A 204 6.23 12.35 0.05
C PRO A 204 5.33 11.12 -0.13
N GLU A 205 4.13 11.12 0.47
CA GLU A 205 3.12 10.07 0.38
C GLU A 205 2.59 9.85 -1.04
N LEU A 206 2.66 10.85 -1.91
CA LEU A 206 2.15 10.75 -3.28
C LEU A 206 3.19 10.20 -4.26
N ILE A 207 4.49 10.33 -3.96
CA ILE A 207 5.57 9.91 -4.86
C ILE A 207 6.33 8.67 -4.40
N GLY A 208 6.26 8.31 -3.13
CA GLY A 208 7.02 7.19 -2.58
C GLY A 208 6.68 5.84 -3.23
N ASN A 209 5.42 5.67 -3.67
CA ASN A 209 4.94 4.46 -4.36
C ASN A 209 4.74 4.65 -5.87
N LEU A 210 5.19 5.77 -6.45
CA LEU A 210 4.91 6.09 -7.85
C LEU A 210 6.02 5.53 -8.74
N ASP A 211 5.73 4.42 -9.41
CA ASP A 211 6.65 3.80 -10.37
C ASP A 211 6.98 4.77 -11.51
N GLY A 212 8.26 4.86 -11.90
CA GLY A 212 8.80 5.88 -12.80
C GLY A 212 9.42 7.11 -12.09
N VAL A 213 9.24 7.28 -10.78
CA VAL A 213 10.07 8.20 -9.97
C VAL A 213 11.40 7.48 -9.61
N PRO A 214 12.57 8.16 -9.67
CA PRO A 214 13.85 7.54 -9.32
C PRO A 214 13.84 6.85 -7.96
N ALA A 215 14.49 5.70 -7.86
CA ALA A 215 14.57 4.88 -6.65
C ALA A 215 15.12 5.65 -5.44
N ALA A 216 16.12 6.52 -5.64
CA ALA A 216 16.65 7.36 -4.58
C ALA A 216 15.59 8.33 -4.00
N VAL A 217 14.72 8.84 -4.86
CA VAL A 217 13.66 9.78 -4.49
C VAL A 217 12.53 9.02 -3.78
N ARG A 218 12.15 7.84 -4.29
CA ARG A 218 11.18 6.95 -3.64
C ARG A 218 11.65 6.54 -2.25
N ASP A 219 12.93 6.17 -2.11
CA ASP A 219 13.55 5.84 -0.83
C ASP A 219 13.42 6.99 0.17
N LEU A 220 13.85 8.20 -0.23
CA LEU A 220 13.76 9.38 0.61
C LEU A 220 12.31 9.68 1.03
N ALA A 221 11.37 9.62 0.08
CA ALA A 221 9.96 9.90 0.32
C ALA A 221 9.30 8.87 1.24
N ASN A 222 9.59 7.57 1.07
CA ASN A 222 9.04 6.53 1.93
C ASN A 222 9.67 6.57 3.33
N ARG A 223 10.99 6.79 3.44
CA ARG A 223 11.68 6.94 4.73
C ARG A 223 11.15 8.14 5.53
N ALA A 224 10.82 9.24 4.87
CA ALA A 224 10.27 10.43 5.52
C ALA A 224 8.93 10.17 6.23
N GLN A 225 8.18 9.15 5.82
CA GLN A 225 6.87 8.81 6.38
C GLN A 225 6.97 7.90 7.61
N LEU A 226 8.06 7.14 7.79
CA LEU A 226 8.17 6.09 8.81
C LEU A 226 7.89 6.60 10.23
N ALA A 227 8.52 7.70 10.63
CA ALA A 227 8.33 8.27 11.98
C ALA A 227 6.91 8.81 12.21
N GLY A 228 6.28 9.36 11.17
CA GLY A 228 4.90 9.84 11.23
C GLY A 228 3.90 8.69 11.37
N GLU A 229 4.05 7.68 10.53
CA GLU A 229 3.20 6.49 10.56
C GLU A 229 3.37 5.68 11.84
N ARG A 230 4.59 5.56 12.37
CA ARG A 230 4.84 4.92 13.67
C ARG A 230 4.04 5.58 14.78
N ARG A 231 4.14 6.91 14.93
CA ARG A 231 3.38 7.65 15.95
C ARG A 231 1.87 7.45 15.78
N ARG A 232 1.38 7.54 14.54
CA ARG A 232 -0.04 7.31 14.22
C ARG A 232 -0.50 5.92 14.66
N LEU A 233 0.29 4.88 14.34
CA LEU A 233 -0.04 3.50 14.71
C LEU A 233 0.06 3.27 16.23
N GLU A 234 1.04 3.86 16.92
CA GLU A 234 1.17 3.79 18.37
C GLU A 234 -0.04 4.43 19.08
N GLU A 235 -0.51 5.58 18.61
CA GLU A 235 -1.73 6.23 19.11
C GLU A 235 -2.98 5.37 18.88
N VAL A 236 -3.10 4.74 17.70
CA VAL A 236 -4.19 3.81 17.39
C VAL A 236 -4.14 2.59 18.31
N ALA A 237 -2.95 2.01 18.53
CA ALA A 237 -2.75 0.87 19.40
C ALA A 237 -3.11 1.21 20.86
N ALA A 238 -2.66 2.36 21.36
CA ALA A 238 -3.00 2.83 22.71
C ALA A 238 -4.50 3.02 22.89
N ARG A 239 -5.18 3.61 21.88
CA ARG A 239 -6.64 3.78 21.90
C ARG A 239 -7.38 2.44 21.92
N LEU A 240 -6.97 1.49 21.08
CA LEU A 240 -7.60 0.16 21.02
C LEU A 240 -7.36 -0.63 22.30
N GLN A 241 -6.16 -0.55 22.87
CA GLN A 241 -5.86 -1.16 24.17
C GLN A 241 -6.76 -0.58 25.28
N ALA A 242 -6.92 0.74 25.35
CA ALA A 242 -7.79 1.37 26.34
C ALA A 242 -9.27 0.98 26.17
N GLN A 243 -9.73 0.73 24.95
CA GLN A 243 -11.09 0.21 24.70
C GLN A 243 -11.26 -1.21 25.25
N LEU A 244 -10.26 -2.07 25.06
CA LEU A 244 -10.26 -3.45 25.57
C LEU A 244 -10.19 -3.49 27.10
N ASP A 245 -9.35 -2.66 27.70
CA ASP A 245 -9.20 -2.59 29.16
C ASP A 245 -10.48 -2.10 29.86
N ALA A 246 -11.32 -1.34 29.15
CA ALA A 246 -12.60 -0.83 29.64
C ALA A 246 -13.77 -1.82 29.46
N ASP A 247 -13.59 -2.93 28.75
CA ASP A 247 -14.66 -3.92 28.48
C ASP A 247 -14.68 -5.03 29.55
N PRO A 248 -15.74 -5.12 30.39
CA PRO A 248 -15.83 -6.10 31.47
C PRO A 248 -15.94 -7.57 31.01
N LEU A 249 -16.14 -7.85 29.71
CA LEU A 249 -16.19 -9.22 29.15
C LEU A 249 -14.87 -9.65 28.47
N GLY A 250 -13.80 -8.85 28.57
CA GLY A 250 -12.44 -9.30 28.22
C GLY A 250 -12.23 -9.64 26.75
N GLY A 251 -12.84 -8.89 25.83
CA GLY A 251 -12.39 -8.80 24.43
C GLY A 251 -12.70 -9.98 23.50
N LEU A 252 -13.07 -11.16 24.01
CA LEU A 252 -13.21 -12.41 23.24
C LEU A 252 -14.21 -12.40 22.06
N ALA A 253 -14.87 -11.28 21.75
CA ALA A 253 -15.69 -11.09 20.55
C ALA A 253 -15.70 -9.64 20.01
N SER A 254 -14.69 -8.80 20.28
CA SER A 254 -14.67 -7.40 19.82
C SER A 254 -13.76 -7.17 18.60
N ASN A 255 -14.16 -6.28 17.68
CA ASN A 255 -13.32 -5.82 16.56
C ASN A 255 -12.03 -5.10 17.04
N ALA A 256 -11.95 -4.72 18.32
CA ALA A 256 -10.82 -3.98 18.88
C ALA A 256 -9.59 -4.86 19.08
N ASP A 257 -9.74 -6.15 19.46
CA ASP A 257 -8.62 -7.08 19.60
C ASP A 257 -7.93 -7.37 18.27
N ALA A 258 -8.72 -7.70 17.24
CA ALA A 258 -8.22 -7.92 15.89
C ALA A 258 -7.55 -6.64 15.33
N GLY A 259 -8.16 -5.47 15.55
CA GLY A 259 -7.58 -4.19 15.17
C GLY A 259 -6.27 -3.88 15.90
N LEU A 260 -6.16 -4.24 17.19
CA LEU A 260 -4.95 -4.00 17.98
C LEU A 260 -3.82 -4.92 17.52
N ALA A 261 -4.10 -6.21 17.32
CA ALA A 261 -3.13 -7.16 16.79
C ALA A 261 -2.61 -6.72 15.42
N GLN A 262 -3.51 -6.30 14.52
CA GLN A 262 -3.15 -5.77 13.21
C GLN A 262 -2.28 -4.50 13.32
N THR A 263 -2.63 -3.58 14.21
CA THR A 263 -1.87 -2.34 14.41
C THR A 263 -0.46 -2.63 14.95
N ARG A 264 -0.35 -3.56 15.91
CA ARG A 264 0.95 -4.02 16.45
C ARG A 264 1.81 -4.69 15.38
N ASN A 265 1.21 -5.51 14.51
CA ASN A 265 1.92 -6.11 13.38
C ASN A 265 2.49 -5.05 12.43
N LYS A 266 1.74 -3.98 12.15
CA LYS A 266 2.22 -2.85 11.33
C LYS A 266 3.36 -2.09 12.01
N ILE A 267 3.32 -1.89 13.33
CA ILE A 267 4.43 -1.29 14.09
C ILE A 267 5.69 -2.18 13.98
N ALA A 268 5.54 -3.49 14.19
CA ALA A 268 6.63 -4.44 14.04
C ALA A 268 7.17 -4.49 12.59
N ALA A 269 6.32 -4.25 11.59
CA ALA A 269 6.75 -4.14 10.21
C ALA A 269 7.60 -2.88 9.97
N LEU A 270 7.25 -1.75 10.59
CA LEU A 270 8.09 -0.55 10.57
C LEU A 270 9.45 -0.81 11.24
N ASP A 271 9.49 -1.55 12.36
CA ASP A 271 10.75 -1.96 13.00
C ASP A 271 11.61 -2.83 12.06
N ALA A 272 10.99 -3.79 11.38
CA ALA A 272 11.68 -4.66 10.42
C ALA A 272 12.21 -3.89 9.21
N ILE A 273 11.44 -2.92 8.70
CA ILE A 273 11.87 -2.02 7.63
C ILE A 273 13.06 -1.19 8.10
N GLU A 274 12.95 -0.47 9.23
CA GLU A 274 14.04 0.37 9.74
C GLU A 274 15.32 -0.44 10.02
N THR A 275 15.20 -1.64 10.59
CA THR A 275 16.32 -2.55 10.81
C THR A 275 16.97 -2.97 9.49
N THR A 276 16.16 -3.29 8.48
CA THR A 276 16.67 -3.67 7.15
C THR A 276 17.36 -2.49 6.49
N LEU A 277 16.74 -1.30 6.51
CA LEU A 277 17.24 -0.07 5.90
C LEU A 277 18.48 0.53 6.58
N ALA A 278 18.82 0.05 7.78
CA ALA A 278 20.07 0.38 8.46
C ALA A 278 21.29 -0.40 7.91
N ARG A 279 21.04 -1.46 7.12
CA ARG A 279 22.09 -2.16 6.36
C ARG A 279 22.52 -1.28 5.19
N GLU A 280 23.75 -1.47 4.74
CA GLU A 280 24.30 -0.69 3.62
C GLU A 280 23.53 -0.96 2.32
N ASP A 281 23.50 0.03 1.43
CA ASP A 281 23.00 -0.12 0.06
C ASP A 281 21.54 -0.63 -0.01
N ARG A 282 20.68 -0.10 0.88
CA ARG A 282 19.25 -0.42 0.95
C ARG A 282 18.36 0.75 0.56
N ARG A 283 17.34 0.47 -0.25
CA ARG A 283 16.35 1.47 -0.67
C ARG A 283 14.92 0.98 -0.47
N LEU A 284 14.09 1.80 0.15
CA LEU A 284 12.65 1.57 0.34
C LEU A 284 11.88 2.08 -0.87
N LEU A 285 11.59 1.19 -1.81
CA LEU A 285 10.92 1.52 -3.06
C LEU A 285 9.40 1.58 -2.94
N GLY A 286 8.82 0.99 -1.89
CA GLY A 286 7.41 1.12 -1.61
C GLY A 286 7.09 0.91 -0.14
N LEU A 287 6.06 1.63 0.33
CA LEU A 287 5.50 1.53 1.67
C LEU A 287 3.99 1.75 1.59
N ASP A 288 3.21 0.76 2.01
CA ASP A 288 1.77 0.89 2.09
C ASP A 288 1.23 0.22 3.36
N LEU A 289 0.61 1.04 4.20
CA LEU A 289 0.03 0.65 5.49
C LEU A 289 -1.50 0.66 5.47
N SER A 290 -2.13 0.85 4.31
CA SER A 290 -3.59 0.90 4.15
C SER A 290 -4.24 -0.48 4.24
N GLY A 291 -3.51 -1.52 3.84
CA GLY A 291 -3.98 -2.90 3.81
C GLY A 291 -4.07 -3.57 5.18
N ARG A 292 -4.33 -4.88 5.20
CA ARG A 292 -4.40 -5.66 6.44
C ARG A 292 -3.02 -5.76 7.08
N GLU A 293 -2.08 -6.33 6.33
CA GLU A 293 -0.66 -6.33 6.67
C GLU A 293 0.02 -5.08 6.09
N ALA A 294 1.15 -4.68 6.67
CA ALA A 294 2.04 -3.72 6.03
C ALA A 294 2.62 -4.33 4.75
N MET A 295 2.76 -3.50 3.72
CA MET A 295 3.32 -3.84 2.43
C MET A 295 4.57 -2.98 2.18
N ALA A 296 5.62 -3.59 1.64
CA ALA A 296 6.87 -2.91 1.37
C ALA A 296 7.61 -3.52 0.17
N ALA A 297 8.38 -2.69 -0.54
CA ALA A 297 9.39 -3.16 -1.49
C ALA A 297 10.75 -2.60 -1.07
N VAL A 298 11.73 -3.47 -0.86
CA VAL A 298 13.07 -3.08 -0.43
C VAL A 298 14.11 -3.63 -1.40
N ALA A 299 14.96 -2.75 -1.91
CA ALA A 299 16.06 -3.09 -2.79
C ALA A 299 17.40 -3.20 -2.04
N VAL A 300 18.25 -4.10 -2.52
CA VAL A 300 19.69 -4.17 -2.30
C VAL A 300 20.38 -3.72 -3.59
N GLY A 301 21.15 -2.65 -3.53
CA GLY A 301 21.69 -2.00 -4.73
C GLY A 301 20.80 -0.90 -5.29
N ASP A 302 21.27 -0.26 -6.36
CA ASP A 302 20.58 0.83 -7.04
C ASP A 302 19.92 0.34 -8.34
N VAL A 303 18.61 0.15 -8.30
CA VAL A 303 17.80 -0.32 -9.44
C VAL A 303 17.79 0.66 -10.63
N ASP A 304 18.09 1.94 -10.42
CA ASP A 304 18.10 2.94 -11.51
C ASP A 304 19.40 2.84 -12.35
N THR A 305 20.46 2.25 -11.77
CA THR A 305 21.79 2.22 -12.40
C THR A 305 22.31 0.83 -12.72
N ALA A 306 21.76 -0.20 -12.08
CA ALA A 306 22.16 -1.58 -12.29
C ALA A 306 21.94 -2.04 -13.73
N ASP A 307 22.85 -2.86 -14.24
CA ASP A 307 22.72 -3.49 -15.56
C ASP A 307 21.78 -4.69 -15.50
N HIS A 308 21.66 -5.31 -14.32
CA HIS A 308 20.76 -6.43 -14.03
C HIS A 308 19.91 -6.15 -12.79
N VAL A 309 18.60 -6.34 -12.88
CA VAL A 309 17.68 -6.17 -11.75
C VAL A 309 16.86 -7.44 -11.56
N THR A 310 16.84 -7.98 -10.35
CA THR A 310 15.92 -9.08 -10.00
C THR A 310 14.85 -8.64 -9.04
N VAL A 311 13.61 -9.09 -9.26
CA VAL A 311 12.46 -8.80 -8.39
C VAL A 311 11.92 -10.11 -7.84
N PHE A 312 12.11 -10.31 -6.54
CA PHE A 312 11.66 -11.50 -5.83
C PHE A 312 10.29 -11.27 -5.17
N THR A 313 9.31 -12.08 -5.58
CA THR A 313 7.95 -12.09 -5.05
C THR A 313 7.74 -13.33 -4.18
N PRO A 314 7.72 -13.19 -2.84
CA PRO A 314 7.53 -14.31 -1.93
C PRO A 314 6.07 -14.79 -1.88
N GLY A 315 5.87 -16.02 -1.41
CA GLY A 315 4.56 -16.65 -1.32
C GLY A 315 3.86 -16.59 0.04
N ALA A 316 2.82 -17.42 0.17
CA ALA A 316 1.85 -17.42 1.27
C ALA A 316 2.49 -17.53 2.67
N GLY A 317 1.93 -16.80 3.63
CA GLY A 317 2.43 -16.71 5.01
C GLY A 317 3.55 -15.70 5.20
N SER A 318 4.06 -15.10 4.12
CA SER A 318 5.05 -14.03 4.23
C SER A 318 4.42 -12.73 4.74
N THR A 319 5.14 -12.04 5.62
CA THR A 319 4.80 -10.70 6.11
C THR A 319 6.07 -9.84 6.20
N VAL A 320 5.92 -8.51 6.19
CA VAL A 320 7.07 -7.60 6.32
C VAL A 320 7.79 -7.82 7.65
N GLN A 321 7.04 -7.84 8.76
CA GLN A 321 7.58 -8.06 10.10
C GLN A 321 8.21 -9.44 10.30
N GLY A 322 7.71 -10.47 9.63
CA GLY A 322 8.16 -11.85 9.82
C GLY A 322 9.31 -12.26 8.91
N ASN A 323 9.39 -11.71 7.70
CA ASN A 323 10.19 -12.31 6.63
C ASN A 323 11.15 -11.34 5.92
N LEU A 324 10.92 -10.02 6.00
CA LEU A 324 11.69 -9.04 5.22
C LEU A 324 13.21 -9.17 5.45
N ALA A 325 13.67 -9.24 6.70
CA ALA A 325 15.10 -9.34 7.01
C ALA A 325 15.76 -10.62 6.47
N GLY A 326 15.02 -11.74 6.49
CA GLY A 326 15.50 -13.00 5.94
C GLY A 326 15.59 -12.95 4.42
N TYR A 327 14.56 -12.42 3.75
CA TYR A 327 14.57 -12.25 2.29
C TYR A 327 15.61 -11.23 1.82
N ASP A 328 15.82 -10.13 2.55
CA ASP A 328 16.88 -9.17 2.29
C ASP A 328 18.27 -9.84 2.28
N THR A 329 18.52 -10.70 3.26
CA THR A 329 19.77 -11.46 3.35
C THR A 329 19.95 -12.38 2.13
N ARG A 330 18.87 -13.04 1.69
CA ARG A 330 18.90 -13.92 0.51
C ARG A 330 19.06 -13.14 -0.79
N MET A 331 18.44 -11.98 -0.93
CA MET A 331 18.59 -11.10 -2.08
C MET A 331 20.01 -10.52 -2.17
N ALA A 332 20.63 -10.21 -1.03
CA ALA A 332 22.04 -9.84 -0.98
C ALA A 332 22.95 -10.99 -1.46
N ALA A 333 22.73 -12.22 -0.97
CA ALA A 333 23.49 -13.39 -1.40
C ALA A 333 23.29 -13.70 -2.90
N LEU A 334 22.06 -13.59 -3.40
CA LEU A 334 21.73 -13.78 -4.82
C LEU A 334 22.45 -12.74 -5.69
N ARG A 335 22.42 -11.46 -5.28
CA ARG A 335 23.16 -10.38 -5.94
C ARG A 335 24.66 -10.66 -5.97
N GLU A 336 25.25 -11.09 -4.85
CA GLU A 336 26.67 -11.42 -4.77
C GLU A 336 27.05 -12.61 -5.67
N GLU A 337 26.23 -13.67 -5.73
CA GLU A 337 26.47 -14.79 -6.63
C GLU A 337 26.33 -14.36 -8.10
N ALA A 338 25.35 -13.51 -8.45
CA ALA A 338 25.21 -12.99 -9.81
C ALA A 338 26.43 -12.14 -10.22
N MET A 339 26.96 -11.31 -9.31
CA MET A 339 28.20 -10.58 -9.53
C MET A 339 29.40 -11.52 -9.71
N ARG A 340 29.46 -12.66 -8.99
CA ARG A 340 30.48 -13.71 -9.21
C ARG A 340 30.37 -14.32 -10.60
N HIS A 341 29.16 -14.64 -11.06
CA HIS A 341 28.92 -15.13 -12.42
C HIS A 341 29.41 -14.15 -13.49
N LEU A 342 29.06 -12.87 -13.34
CA LEU A 342 29.50 -11.80 -14.25
C LEU A 342 31.03 -11.67 -14.26
N GLN A 343 31.67 -11.70 -13.09
CA GLN A 343 33.12 -11.66 -12.99
C GLN A 343 33.77 -12.85 -13.71
N GLU A 344 33.29 -14.06 -13.47
CA GLU A 344 33.82 -15.28 -14.11
C GLU A 344 33.52 -15.32 -15.61
N ALA A 345 32.51 -14.59 -16.10
CA ALA A 345 32.21 -14.41 -17.51
C ALA A 345 32.98 -13.24 -18.17
N GLY A 346 33.88 -12.56 -17.44
CA GLY A 346 34.61 -11.40 -17.95
C GLY A 346 33.78 -10.11 -18.06
N ARG A 347 32.62 -10.06 -17.41
CA ARG A 347 31.64 -8.95 -17.38
C ARG A 347 31.65 -8.22 -16.02
N ALA A 348 32.80 -8.18 -15.34
CA ALA A 348 32.94 -7.64 -13.97
C ALA A 348 32.61 -6.14 -13.81
N ALA A 349 32.48 -5.41 -14.92
CA ALA A 349 32.07 -3.99 -14.91
C ALA A 349 30.56 -3.81 -14.77
N GLU A 350 29.77 -4.87 -15.03
CA GLU A 350 28.32 -4.85 -14.90
C GLU A 350 27.89 -4.99 -13.44
N SER A 351 26.73 -4.44 -13.12
CA SER A 351 26.22 -4.29 -11.77
C SER A 351 24.83 -4.93 -11.61
N VAL A 352 24.54 -5.43 -10.41
CA VAL A 352 23.30 -6.14 -10.09
C VAL A 352 22.57 -5.44 -8.93
N ALA A 353 21.25 -5.31 -9.02
CA ALA A 353 20.37 -4.94 -7.91
C ALA A 353 19.29 -6.01 -7.71
N ALA A 354 18.84 -6.19 -6.47
CA ALA A 354 17.84 -7.19 -6.12
C ALA A 354 16.76 -6.61 -5.21
N VAL A 355 15.49 -6.88 -5.52
CA VAL A 355 14.33 -6.33 -4.80
C VAL A 355 13.57 -7.45 -4.10
N THR A 356 13.35 -7.32 -2.79
CA THR A 356 12.29 -8.07 -2.10
C THR A 356 10.97 -7.32 -2.24
N TRP A 357 10.02 -7.89 -2.98
CA TRP A 357 8.73 -7.28 -3.27
C TRP A 357 7.62 -7.90 -2.40
N LEU A 358 7.48 -7.39 -1.17
CA LEU A 358 6.36 -7.68 -0.26
C LEU A 358 5.26 -6.61 -0.39
N ASN A 359 5.06 -6.07 -1.59
CA ASN A 359 4.20 -4.93 -1.83
C ASN A 359 2.76 -5.32 -2.24
N TYR A 360 2.26 -6.42 -1.65
CA TYR A 360 0.90 -6.93 -1.87
C TYR A 360 0.36 -7.62 -0.61
N GLN A 361 -0.96 -7.83 -0.55
CA GLN A 361 -1.61 -8.53 0.56
C GLN A 361 -1.45 -10.04 0.43
N VAL A 362 -0.30 -10.54 0.87
CA VAL A 362 0.05 -11.97 0.85
C VAL A 362 -1.00 -12.80 1.60
N PRO A 363 -1.54 -13.89 1.01
CA PRO A 363 -2.48 -14.78 1.70
C PRO A 363 -1.79 -15.46 2.90
N GLN A 364 -2.54 -15.75 3.96
CA GLN A 364 -2.00 -16.28 5.21
C GLN A 364 -2.55 -17.68 5.49
N TRP A 365 -1.68 -18.59 5.92
CA TRP A 365 -2.08 -19.94 6.35
C TRP A 365 -2.90 -19.89 7.65
N GLY A 366 -3.91 -20.77 7.80
CA GLY A 366 -4.77 -20.81 8.98
C GLY A 366 -6.17 -20.24 8.75
N TRP A 367 -6.66 -19.33 9.60
CA TRP A 367 -8.00 -18.71 9.48
C TRP A 367 -8.24 -18.01 8.13
N GLY A 368 -7.19 -17.70 7.37
CA GLY A 368 -7.27 -17.23 5.98
C GLY A 368 -7.95 -18.21 5.02
N LEU A 369 -7.93 -19.52 5.30
CA LEU A 369 -8.62 -20.53 4.48
C LEU A 369 -10.14 -20.38 4.48
N ALA A 370 -10.72 -19.80 5.55
CA ALA A 370 -12.16 -19.57 5.67
C ALA A 370 -12.65 -18.31 4.92
N ARG A 371 -11.73 -17.48 4.38
CA ARG A 371 -12.06 -16.32 3.55
C ARG A 371 -11.39 -16.47 2.19
N THR A 372 -12.17 -16.58 1.13
CA THR A 372 -11.67 -16.77 -0.25
C THR A 372 -10.62 -15.73 -0.65
N GLU A 373 -10.69 -14.51 -0.15
CA GLU A 373 -9.73 -13.42 -0.44
C GLU A 373 -8.39 -13.50 0.30
N LEU A 374 -8.27 -14.35 1.32
CA LEU A 374 -7.07 -14.52 2.16
C LEU A 374 -6.50 -15.94 2.09
N SER A 375 -7.17 -16.79 1.31
CA SER A 375 -6.89 -18.21 1.24
C SER A 375 -5.78 -18.47 0.22
N PRO A 376 -4.71 -19.18 0.59
CA PRO A 376 -3.68 -19.59 -0.36
C PRO A 376 -4.19 -20.60 -1.40
N VAL A 377 -5.43 -21.09 -1.28
CA VAL A 377 -6.10 -21.93 -2.31
C VAL A 377 -6.97 -21.13 -3.29
N SER A 378 -6.91 -19.79 -3.22
CA SER A 378 -7.64 -18.86 -4.08
C SER A 378 -6.65 -17.97 -4.81
N ASP A 379 -6.91 -17.68 -6.07
CA ASP A 379 -6.11 -16.79 -6.93
C ASP A 379 -6.31 -15.31 -6.63
N LEU A 380 -7.35 -14.93 -5.88
CA LEU A 380 -7.78 -13.53 -5.75
C LEU A 380 -6.71 -12.58 -5.20
N ALA A 381 -5.85 -13.03 -4.28
CA ALA A 381 -4.76 -12.20 -3.77
C ALA A 381 -3.68 -11.96 -4.84
N ALA A 382 -3.37 -12.98 -5.65
CA ALA A 382 -2.46 -12.88 -6.79
C ALA A 382 -3.05 -12.00 -7.91
N VAL A 383 -4.34 -12.18 -8.26
CA VAL A 383 -5.05 -11.32 -9.23
C VAL A 383 -5.02 -9.84 -8.81
N ARG A 384 -5.19 -9.56 -7.52
CA ARG A 384 -5.10 -8.18 -6.98
C ARG A 384 -3.66 -7.65 -6.96
N ALA A 385 -2.67 -8.52 -6.77
CA ALA A 385 -1.26 -8.14 -6.77
C ALA A 385 -0.74 -7.86 -8.19
N ALA A 386 -1.24 -8.58 -9.19
CA ALA A 386 -0.72 -8.59 -10.56
C ALA A 386 -0.58 -7.19 -11.19
N PRO A 387 -1.60 -6.30 -11.19
CA PRO A 387 -1.44 -4.96 -11.78
C PRO A 387 -0.37 -4.11 -11.07
N ARG A 388 -0.22 -4.28 -9.76
CA ARG A 388 0.76 -3.53 -8.96
C ARG A 388 2.18 -4.06 -9.17
N LEU A 389 2.35 -5.38 -9.29
CA LEU A 389 3.63 -5.97 -9.65
C LEU A 389 4.02 -5.63 -11.09
N ALA A 390 3.05 -5.65 -12.01
CA ALA A 390 3.25 -5.28 -13.39
C ALA A 390 3.73 -3.83 -13.54
N GLY A 391 3.06 -2.88 -12.86
CA GLY A 391 3.49 -1.48 -12.83
C GLY A 391 4.87 -1.27 -12.20
N PHE A 392 5.20 -2.04 -11.16
CA PHE A 392 6.53 -2.00 -10.55
C PHE A 392 7.62 -2.48 -11.51
N LEU A 393 7.39 -3.60 -12.20
CA LEU A 393 8.31 -4.18 -13.19
C LEU A 393 8.48 -3.25 -14.40
N ASP A 394 7.38 -2.71 -14.95
CA ASP A 394 7.41 -1.71 -16.04
C ASP A 394 8.21 -0.45 -15.63
N GLY A 395 8.07 -0.03 -14.37
CA GLY A 395 8.81 1.11 -13.83
C GLY A 395 10.32 0.97 -13.77
N LEU A 396 10.86 -0.25 -13.84
CA LEU A 396 12.31 -0.48 -13.91
C LEU A 396 12.89 -0.05 -15.27
N TYR A 397 12.06 -0.01 -16.32
CA TYR A 397 12.45 0.40 -17.67
C TYR A 397 12.29 1.90 -17.94
N ALA A 398 11.86 2.68 -16.94
CA ALA A 398 11.41 4.05 -17.15
C ALA A 398 12.55 5.02 -17.56
N GLU A 399 13.77 4.77 -17.11
CA GLU A 399 14.95 5.60 -17.45
C GLU A 399 15.98 4.88 -18.33
N ARG A 400 16.01 3.55 -18.29
CA ARG A 400 17.03 2.70 -18.93
C ARG A 400 16.44 1.35 -19.33
N ASP A 401 17.23 0.56 -20.03
CA ASP A 401 16.87 -0.81 -20.47
C ASP A 401 17.78 -1.82 -19.74
N PRO A 402 17.53 -2.13 -18.45
CA PRO A 402 18.29 -3.14 -17.72
C PRO A 402 17.78 -4.56 -18.06
N HIS A 403 18.62 -5.57 -17.84
CA HIS A 403 18.16 -6.96 -17.86
C HIS A 403 17.35 -7.26 -16.59
N VAL A 404 16.04 -7.49 -16.72
CA VAL A 404 15.13 -7.75 -15.58
C VAL A 404 14.78 -9.22 -15.49
N THR A 405 14.98 -9.80 -14.30
CA THR A 405 14.53 -11.16 -13.97
C THR A 405 13.45 -11.15 -12.90
N ALA A 406 12.25 -11.58 -13.26
CA ALA A 406 11.15 -11.77 -12.30
C ALA A 406 11.29 -13.14 -11.61
N VAL A 407 11.32 -13.17 -10.28
CA VAL A 407 11.46 -14.40 -9.49
C VAL A 407 10.25 -14.57 -8.59
N GLY A 408 9.43 -15.58 -8.84
CA GLY A 408 8.24 -15.87 -8.04
C GLY A 408 8.41 -17.15 -7.23
N HIS A 409 8.14 -17.09 -5.92
CA HIS A 409 8.21 -18.26 -5.03
C HIS A 409 6.83 -18.66 -4.50
N SER A 410 6.49 -19.94 -4.61
CA SER A 410 5.23 -20.48 -4.10
C SER A 410 4.02 -19.70 -4.64
N TYR A 411 3.12 -19.21 -3.80
CA TYR A 411 2.02 -18.32 -4.21
C TYR A 411 2.49 -17.06 -4.96
N GLY A 412 3.71 -16.59 -4.68
CA GLY A 412 4.32 -15.48 -5.39
C GLY A 412 4.60 -15.80 -6.87
N ALA A 413 4.77 -17.08 -7.23
CA ALA A 413 4.88 -17.52 -8.62
C ALA A 413 3.61 -17.24 -9.41
N LEU A 414 2.44 -17.52 -8.83
CA LEU A 414 1.15 -17.17 -9.42
C LEU A 414 1.00 -15.65 -9.59
N ALA A 415 1.33 -14.87 -8.56
CA ALA A 415 1.27 -13.41 -8.64
C ALA A 415 2.22 -12.84 -9.70
N THR A 416 3.42 -13.42 -9.83
CA THR A 416 4.39 -13.08 -10.89
C THR A 416 3.86 -13.45 -12.26
N GLY A 417 3.38 -14.68 -12.48
CA GLY A 417 2.87 -15.12 -13.78
C GLY A 417 1.68 -14.26 -14.27
N LEU A 418 0.72 -13.97 -13.39
CA LEU A 418 -0.40 -13.08 -13.69
C LEU A 418 0.03 -11.63 -13.96
N ALA A 419 1.12 -11.15 -13.36
CA ALA A 419 1.67 -9.83 -13.65
C ALA A 419 2.32 -9.78 -15.04
N LEU A 420 3.07 -10.82 -15.39
CA LEU A 420 3.75 -10.95 -16.69
C LEU A 420 2.74 -10.97 -17.85
N GLN A 421 1.62 -11.67 -17.68
CA GLN A 421 0.50 -11.69 -18.64
C GLN A 421 -0.14 -10.30 -18.92
N GLN A 422 0.17 -9.27 -18.13
CA GLN A 422 -0.24 -7.89 -18.42
C GLN A 422 0.64 -7.22 -19.48
N GLY A 423 1.58 -7.96 -20.08
CA GLY A 423 2.45 -7.48 -21.17
C GLY A 423 3.70 -6.76 -20.67
N VAL A 424 4.19 -7.10 -19.48
CA VAL A 424 5.43 -6.53 -18.95
C VAL A 424 6.61 -7.30 -19.52
N GLY A 425 7.40 -6.66 -20.39
CA GLY A 425 8.46 -7.30 -21.15
C GLY A 425 9.75 -7.54 -20.34
N VAL A 426 9.70 -8.44 -19.34
CA VAL A 426 10.91 -8.87 -18.61
C VAL A 426 11.78 -9.79 -19.47
N ASP A 427 13.09 -9.80 -19.22
CA ASP A 427 14.05 -10.61 -19.98
C ASP A 427 14.04 -12.09 -19.58
N ALA A 428 13.74 -12.39 -18.32
CA ALA A 428 13.64 -13.76 -17.82
C ALA A 428 12.64 -13.89 -16.65
N ALA A 429 12.09 -15.09 -16.49
CA ALA A 429 11.24 -15.44 -15.36
C ALA A 429 11.73 -16.75 -14.71
N VAL A 430 11.84 -16.75 -13.38
CA VAL A 430 12.19 -17.94 -12.58
C VAL A 430 11.10 -18.22 -11.57
N PHE A 431 10.51 -19.41 -11.64
CA PHE A 431 9.48 -19.86 -10.71
C PHE A 431 10.07 -20.91 -9.75
N LEU A 432 9.82 -20.75 -8.45
CA LEU A 432 10.42 -21.57 -7.39
C LEU A 432 9.31 -22.26 -6.59
N GLY A 433 9.28 -23.60 -6.59
CA GLY A 433 8.27 -24.39 -5.86
C GLY A 433 6.85 -23.92 -6.16
N ALA A 434 6.54 -23.71 -7.43
CA ALA A 434 5.34 -23.03 -7.88
C ALA A 434 4.16 -24.02 -7.99
N PRO A 435 3.06 -23.84 -7.25
CA PRO A 435 1.85 -24.68 -7.38
C PRO A 435 1.05 -24.40 -8.67
N GLY A 436 1.53 -23.45 -9.48
CA GLY A 436 0.89 -22.90 -10.67
C GLY A 436 1.42 -21.48 -10.95
N ILE A 437 1.42 -21.10 -12.22
CA ILE A 437 1.87 -19.79 -12.70
C ILE A 437 0.74 -19.00 -13.41
N GLY A 438 -0.50 -19.52 -13.40
CA GLY A 438 -1.69 -18.85 -13.92
C GLY A 438 -1.85 -18.91 -15.44
N THR A 439 -1.17 -19.85 -16.11
CA THR A 439 -1.32 -20.13 -17.54
C THR A 439 -0.85 -21.55 -17.84
N ASP A 440 -1.43 -22.16 -18.87
CA ASP A 440 -1.00 -23.42 -19.48
C ASP A 440 -0.22 -23.23 -20.80
N ASP A 441 0.04 -21.98 -21.22
CA ASP A 441 0.87 -21.61 -22.36
C ASP A 441 1.93 -20.59 -21.95
N VAL A 442 3.20 -21.02 -21.92
CA VAL A 442 4.34 -20.17 -21.55
C VAL A 442 4.44 -18.90 -22.40
N ALA A 443 3.93 -18.91 -23.63
CA ALA A 443 3.96 -17.73 -24.50
C ALA A 443 3.09 -16.57 -23.96
N GLU A 444 2.06 -16.86 -23.14
CA GLU A 444 1.21 -15.84 -22.52
C GLU A 444 1.94 -14.99 -21.49
N LEU A 445 3.05 -15.49 -20.93
CA LEU A 445 3.89 -14.73 -19.99
C LEU A 445 4.60 -13.55 -20.68
N GLY A 446 4.71 -13.53 -22.00
CA GLY A 446 5.42 -12.46 -22.72
C GLY A 446 6.93 -12.40 -22.48
N VAL A 447 7.51 -13.46 -21.89
CA VAL A 447 8.96 -13.63 -21.68
C VAL A 447 9.59 -14.18 -22.97
N PRO A 448 10.84 -13.80 -23.32
CA PRO A 448 11.53 -14.36 -24.48
C PRO A 448 11.55 -15.90 -24.48
N PRO A 449 11.38 -16.56 -25.65
CA PRO A 449 11.40 -18.01 -25.75
C PRO A 449 12.68 -18.61 -25.15
N GLY A 450 12.51 -19.60 -24.26
CA GLY A 450 13.62 -20.25 -23.57
C GLY A 450 14.17 -19.49 -22.34
N ALA A 451 13.61 -18.34 -21.98
CA ALA A 451 13.98 -17.57 -20.79
C ALA A 451 12.99 -17.73 -19.61
N THR A 452 12.16 -18.78 -19.64
CA THR A 452 11.30 -19.17 -18.52
C THR A 452 11.87 -20.41 -17.84
N TYR A 453 12.06 -20.33 -16.53
CA TYR A 453 12.73 -21.34 -15.73
C TYR A 453 11.87 -21.78 -14.54
N LEU A 454 12.01 -23.06 -14.16
CA LEU A 454 11.38 -23.64 -12.99
C LEU A 454 12.43 -24.35 -12.14
N VAL A 455 12.33 -24.17 -10.82
CA VAL A 455 13.13 -24.91 -9.83
C VAL A 455 12.18 -25.57 -8.85
N GLU A 456 12.33 -26.88 -8.70
CA GLU A 456 11.62 -27.69 -7.71
C GLU A 456 12.63 -28.37 -6.80
N ALA A 457 12.48 -28.20 -5.50
CA ALA A 457 13.38 -28.73 -4.50
C ALA A 457 12.89 -30.09 -3.99
N ASP A 458 13.84 -30.94 -3.63
CA ASP A 458 13.56 -32.21 -2.96
C ASP A 458 12.64 -32.01 -1.73
N ARG A 459 11.59 -32.84 -1.63
CA ARG A 459 10.57 -32.80 -0.56
C ARG A 459 9.77 -31.50 -0.49
N ASP A 460 9.47 -30.90 -1.63
CA ASP A 460 8.51 -29.81 -1.74
C ASP A 460 7.14 -30.28 -2.25
N PRO A 461 6.17 -30.58 -1.36
CA PRO A 461 4.86 -31.08 -1.77
C PRO A 461 3.95 -29.99 -2.38
N VAL A 462 4.39 -28.73 -2.47
CA VAL A 462 3.58 -27.61 -2.96
C VAL A 462 3.69 -27.44 -4.47
N GLY A 463 4.84 -27.74 -5.08
CA GLY A 463 4.99 -27.78 -6.55
C GLY A 463 4.02 -28.79 -7.17
N ASP A 464 3.95 -29.99 -6.57
CA ASP A 464 3.18 -31.13 -7.05
C ASP A 464 1.62 -30.97 -7.02
N VAL A 465 1.08 -29.87 -6.50
CA VAL A 465 -0.39 -29.73 -6.24
C VAL A 465 -1.16 -29.21 -7.47
N GLY A 466 -0.51 -28.50 -8.40
CA GLY A 466 -1.10 -28.08 -9.69
C GLY A 466 -2.49 -27.40 -9.62
N THR A 467 -2.66 -26.40 -8.74
CA THR A 467 -3.99 -25.85 -8.38
C THR A 467 -4.41 -24.60 -9.16
N PHE A 468 -3.48 -23.94 -9.87
CA PHE A 468 -3.71 -22.64 -10.53
C PHE A 468 -3.29 -22.67 -12.01
N ASP A 469 -4.15 -23.28 -12.83
CA ASP A 469 -3.97 -23.55 -14.27
C ASP A 469 -2.89 -24.58 -14.62
N GLY A 470 -2.68 -25.54 -13.71
CA GLY A 470 -1.82 -26.71 -13.93
C GLY A 470 -0.50 -26.64 -13.16
N ASP A 471 0.23 -27.75 -13.22
CA ASP A 471 1.58 -27.87 -12.68
C ASP A 471 2.60 -27.40 -13.74
N PRO A 472 3.38 -26.34 -13.47
CA PRO A 472 4.33 -25.80 -14.44
C PRO A 472 5.40 -26.80 -14.87
N SER A 473 5.59 -27.90 -14.14
CA SER A 473 6.55 -28.96 -14.45
C SER A 473 6.25 -29.75 -15.71
N PHE A 474 5.05 -29.61 -16.26
CA PHE A 474 4.65 -30.24 -17.52
C PHE A 474 4.43 -29.24 -18.66
N LEU A 475 4.77 -27.96 -18.45
CA LEU A 475 4.60 -26.92 -19.47
C LEU A 475 5.73 -26.95 -20.50
N ASP A 476 5.36 -27.12 -21.77
CA ASP A 476 6.30 -27.02 -22.88
C ASP A 476 6.91 -25.60 -22.94
N GLY A 477 8.23 -25.53 -23.04
CA GLY A 477 8.98 -24.26 -23.12
C GLY A 477 9.54 -23.75 -21.79
N VAL A 478 9.24 -24.41 -20.66
CA VAL A 478 9.88 -24.15 -19.37
C VAL A 478 11.20 -24.93 -19.27
N THR A 479 12.26 -24.27 -18.83
CA THR A 479 13.56 -24.92 -18.54
C THR A 479 13.66 -25.26 -17.06
N HIS A 480 13.73 -26.55 -16.74
CA HIS A 480 13.99 -27.01 -15.37
C HIS A 480 15.45 -26.79 -15.00
N LEU A 481 15.69 -26.16 -13.84
CA LEU A 481 17.01 -25.98 -13.27
C LEU A 481 17.18 -26.92 -12.07
N SER A 482 18.36 -27.49 -11.94
CA SER A 482 18.68 -28.42 -10.86
C SER A 482 18.61 -27.73 -9.49
N SER A 483 17.98 -28.40 -8.53
CA SER A 483 18.05 -28.09 -7.10
C SER A 483 19.00 -28.99 -6.34
N ASP A 484 19.61 -29.97 -7.00
CA ASP A 484 20.32 -31.07 -6.34
C ASP A 484 21.73 -30.69 -5.92
N ALA A 485 22.25 -31.40 -4.92
CA ALA A 485 23.66 -31.28 -4.56
C ALA A 485 24.53 -31.80 -5.72
N GLY A 486 25.48 -30.99 -6.17
CA GLY A 486 26.26 -31.32 -7.36
C GLY A 486 27.37 -30.31 -7.65
N ALA A 487 28.12 -30.55 -8.71
CA ALA A 487 29.11 -29.60 -9.19
C ALA A 487 28.44 -28.54 -10.07
N ASP A 488 28.77 -27.28 -9.84
CA ASP A 488 28.34 -26.17 -10.70
C ASP A 488 29.12 -26.15 -12.04
N ALA A 489 28.81 -25.21 -12.94
CA ALA A 489 29.46 -25.13 -14.25
C ALA A 489 30.98 -24.89 -14.17
N SER A 490 31.51 -24.46 -13.03
CA SER A 490 32.95 -24.30 -12.77
C SER A 490 33.58 -25.52 -12.07
N GLY A 491 32.79 -26.55 -11.77
CA GLY A 491 33.22 -27.74 -11.04
C GLY A 491 33.21 -27.59 -9.51
N ARG A 492 32.71 -26.47 -8.97
CA ARG A 492 32.65 -26.27 -7.51
C ARG A 492 31.42 -26.98 -6.94
N PRO A 493 31.54 -27.68 -5.80
CA PRO A 493 30.39 -28.35 -5.18
C PRO A 493 29.39 -27.32 -4.62
N ARG A 494 28.11 -27.57 -4.85
CA ARG A 494 26.97 -26.82 -4.32
C ARG A 494 26.08 -27.75 -3.51
N LEU A 495 25.43 -27.19 -2.50
CA LEU A 495 24.45 -27.92 -1.69
C LEU A 495 23.13 -28.05 -2.46
N GLY A 496 22.40 -29.13 -2.20
CA GLY A 496 21.02 -29.23 -2.67
C GLY A 496 20.09 -28.35 -1.84
N SER A 497 19.03 -27.84 -2.46
CA SER A 497 17.93 -27.19 -1.74
C SER A 497 16.95 -28.26 -1.26
N THR A 498 16.53 -28.20 0.01
CA THR A 498 15.55 -29.16 0.56
C THR A 498 14.35 -28.47 1.17
N GLY A 499 13.15 -28.87 0.74
CA GLY A 499 11.90 -28.32 1.23
C GLY A 499 11.57 -26.92 0.72
N HIS A 500 10.32 -26.53 0.95
CA HIS A 500 9.65 -25.43 0.24
C HIS A 500 10.28 -24.03 0.45
N SER A 501 11.10 -23.82 1.47
CA SER A 501 11.63 -22.49 1.82
C SER A 501 13.12 -22.30 1.53
N GLU A 502 13.82 -23.29 0.95
CA GLU A 502 15.29 -23.30 0.84
C GLU A 502 15.85 -23.00 -0.56
N TYR A 503 14.99 -22.63 -1.52
CA TYR A 503 15.38 -22.35 -2.91
C TYR A 503 16.44 -21.26 -3.08
N LEU A 504 16.48 -20.28 -2.17
CA LEU A 504 17.42 -19.15 -2.23
C LEU A 504 18.34 -19.13 -1.01
N SER A 505 18.63 -20.30 -0.45
CA SER A 505 19.65 -20.45 0.59
C SER A 505 21.05 -20.30 -0.04
N ASP A 506 21.93 -19.56 0.65
CA ASP A 506 23.29 -19.33 0.18
C ASP A 506 24.07 -20.65 0.01
N GLY A 507 24.89 -20.71 -1.04
CA GLY A 507 25.69 -21.89 -1.40
C GLY A 507 24.92 -23.06 -2.05
N THR A 508 23.61 -22.93 -2.28
CA THR A 508 22.81 -23.98 -2.94
C THR A 508 22.90 -23.93 -4.47
N MET A 509 22.63 -25.06 -5.13
CA MET A 509 22.54 -25.15 -6.59
C MET A 509 21.39 -24.30 -7.14
N SER A 510 20.25 -24.26 -6.43
CA SER A 510 19.12 -23.41 -6.81
C SER A 510 19.49 -21.93 -6.84
N LEU A 511 20.13 -21.41 -5.77
CA LEU A 511 20.58 -20.00 -5.76
C LEU A 511 21.62 -19.71 -6.85
N TYR A 512 22.55 -20.64 -7.09
CA TYR A 512 23.52 -20.53 -8.20
C TYR A 512 22.82 -20.39 -9.55
N ASN A 513 21.86 -21.27 -9.83
CA ASN A 513 21.11 -21.28 -11.07
C ASN A 513 20.29 -20.00 -11.26
N VAL A 514 19.60 -19.54 -10.22
CA VAL A 514 18.86 -18.26 -10.27
C VAL A 514 19.83 -17.10 -10.49
N ALA A 515 20.99 -17.08 -9.83
CA ALA A 515 21.99 -16.03 -10.00
C ALA A 515 22.56 -15.96 -11.42
N ALA A 516 22.75 -17.11 -12.08
CA ALA A 516 23.18 -17.18 -13.47
C ALA A 516 22.13 -16.57 -14.42
N VAL A 517 20.84 -16.87 -14.20
CA VAL A 517 19.74 -16.26 -14.96
C VAL A 517 19.70 -14.75 -14.72
N VAL A 518 19.77 -14.30 -13.45
CA VAL A 518 19.78 -12.88 -13.07
C VAL A 518 20.88 -12.11 -13.78
N GLY A 519 22.09 -12.67 -13.90
CA GLY A 519 23.21 -12.05 -14.62
C GLY A 519 23.13 -12.15 -16.15
N GLY A 520 22.03 -12.66 -16.72
CA GLY A 520 21.89 -12.87 -18.16
C GLY A 520 22.92 -13.86 -18.71
N LEU A 521 23.18 -14.95 -17.98
CA LEU A 521 24.17 -15.99 -18.30
C LEU A 521 23.52 -17.39 -18.31
N PRO A 522 22.49 -17.63 -19.16
CA PRO A 522 21.73 -18.88 -19.16
C PRO A 522 22.57 -20.12 -19.51
N ASP A 523 23.68 -19.96 -20.23
CA ASP A 523 24.60 -21.06 -20.55
C ASP A 523 25.35 -21.62 -19.34
N ARG A 524 25.28 -20.94 -18.18
CA ARG A 524 25.95 -21.35 -16.94
C ARG A 524 25.04 -22.10 -15.98
N VAL A 525 23.75 -22.23 -16.28
CA VAL A 525 22.82 -22.95 -15.41
C VAL A 525 23.08 -24.46 -15.48
N VAL A 526 22.79 -25.14 -14.38
CA VAL A 526 22.75 -26.60 -14.27
C VAL A 526 21.30 -27.04 -14.34
N ARG A 527 21.00 -27.99 -15.23
CA ARG A 527 19.65 -28.51 -15.46
C ARG A 527 19.48 -29.87 -14.80
#